data_AF-A0A9X2HL05-F1
#
_entry.id   AF-A0A9X2HL05-F1
#
_cell.length_a   1.000
_cell.length_b   1.000
_cell.length_c   1.000
_cell.angle_alpha   90.00
_cell.angle_beta   90.00
_cell.angle_gamma   90.00
#
_symmetry.space_group_name_H-M   'P 1'
#
loop_
_entity.id
_entity.type
_entity.pdbx_description
1 polymer ?
#
loop_
_entity_poly.entity_id
_entity_poly.type
_entity_poly.pdbx_seq_one_letter_code
_entity_poly.pdbx_strand_id
1 'polypeptide(L)'
;MSDRPSTEAEAARNTGPLPTTAKSRLVGIDAARGLALIGMVAIHILPSWNIQTGKPTLTWLLFSGNAAALFALLAGVGLALMSGGRRPHEGRRMLADGVGLLVRAVLITLIGLTISAAIPDDPPAYSILVYYGMFFLLAIPFLRMRPVGLFVSAGVFCVVSPFLMQSLIDEVPAWTVYNPTFSDVVQAPAATFFQLLLTGTYPALAYLVYVLVGLGLGRLNLRSTANQVRILVVGVGITIIARGASHILLYGLGGYDQLYLTSDFGRRELHDALIFGPGQLPTNSWWWLAIWTPHTNTPFAIASSLGLALAALGLFLLIGNRIAEWLKPLSAMGTMTLTLYSAHLLALSLEIHYDQPHLWFIIQIAVAILFALAWQKWMGQGPLERGITTVVKGVRRLVMGRSRRRAGLVDAHGGSPGDAGGARGDSAHAGRGDATGDAPYRPAAEDVRRGDGRDPGGPSAPAPWNAAPDGAPTQGDADPARDDGPARGGHRGGHHGGAHRSPRRR
;
A
#
# COMPACT_ATOMS: atom_id res chain seq x y z
N MET A 1 -8.93 -47.78 -63.41
CA MET A 1 -8.04 -46.60 -63.34
C MET A 1 -8.81 -45.50 -62.65
N SER A 2 -8.45 -45.16 -61.42
CA SER A 2 -9.21 -44.30 -60.50
C SER A 2 -8.37 -43.04 -60.24
N ASP A 3 -8.81 -41.91 -60.79
CA ASP A 3 -8.21 -40.59 -60.55
C ASP A 3 -8.76 -40.00 -59.25
N ARG A 4 -7.86 -39.78 -58.28
CA ARG A 4 -8.14 -39.07 -57.03
C ARG A 4 -8.10 -37.56 -57.27
N PRO A 5 -9.08 -36.77 -56.83
CA PRO A 5 -8.91 -35.34 -56.68
C PRO A 5 -8.12 -35.00 -55.40
N SER A 6 -7.29 -33.98 -55.51
CA SER A 6 -6.25 -33.48 -54.61
C SER A 6 -6.75 -33.01 -53.23
N THR A 7 -6.09 -33.52 -52.20
CA THR A 7 -6.17 -33.22 -50.76
C THR A 7 -5.71 -31.81 -50.33
N GLU A 8 -5.53 -30.87 -51.26
CA GLU A 8 -4.91 -29.56 -50.95
C GLU A 8 -5.92 -28.44 -50.66
N ALA A 9 -7.19 -28.57 -51.04
CA ALA A 9 -8.18 -27.50 -50.90
C ALA A 9 -8.84 -27.42 -49.50
N GLU A 10 -8.74 -28.46 -48.67
CA GLU A 10 -9.37 -28.52 -47.33
C GLU A 10 -8.40 -28.16 -46.18
N ALA A 11 -7.10 -28.14 -46.44
CA ALA A 11 -6.08 -27.70 -45.47
C ALA A 11 -6.13 -26.18 -45.19
N ALA A 12 -6.81 -25.40 -46.04
CA ALA A 12 -6.80 -23.94 -45.99
C ALA A 12 -7.92 -23.29 -45.15
N ARG A 13 -8.88 -24.06 -44.60
CA ARG A 13 -10.01 -23.50 -43.81
C ARG A 13 -9.93 -23.71 -42.30
N ASN A 14 -8.86 -24.32 -41.80
CA ASN A 14 -8.71 -24.63 -40.36
C ASN A 14 -7.66 -23.77 -39.63
N THR A 15 -7.43 -22.54 -40.08
CA THR A 15 -6.77 -21.52 -39.24
C THR A 15 -7.83 -20.71 -38.51
N GLY A 16 -8.52 -21.35 -37.55
CA GLY A 16 -9.23 -20.61 -36.52
C GLY A 16 -8.26 -19.62 -35.85
N PRO A 17 -8.71 -18.47 -35.33
CA PRO A 17 -7.83 -17.54 -34.63
C PRO A 17 -7.08 -18.33 -33.55
N LEU A 18 -5.75 -18.41 -33.68
CA LEU A 18 -4.90 -18.95 -32.63
C LEU A 18 -5.38 -18.35 -31.31
N PRO A 19 -5.64 -19.14 -30.26
CA PRO A 19 -6.10 -18.61 -28.99
C PRO A 19 -5.12 -17.52 -28.60
N THR A 20 -5.60 -16.27 -28.65
CA THR A 20 -4.78 -15.11 -28.33
C THR A 20 -4.27 -15.38 -26.94
N THR A 21 -2.98 -15.70 -26.80
CA THR A 21 -2.37 -16.05 -25.53
C THR A 21 -2.72 -14.92 -24.58
N ALA A 22 -3.68 -15.17 -23.69
CA ALA A 22 -4.08 -14.20 -22.68
C ALA A 22 -2.79 -13.92 -21.93
N LYS A 23 -2.18 -12.74 -22.17
CA LYS A 23 -0.86 -12.38 -21.66
C LYS A 23 -0.81 -12.81 -20.20
N SER A 24 -0.06 -13.88 -19.89
CA SER A 24 -0.25 -14.55 -18.61
C SER A 24 -0.04 -13.54 -17.49
N ARG A 25 -1.03 -13.43 -16.60
CA ARG A 25 -0.98 -12.44 -15.53
C ARG A 25 0.20 -12.79 -14.62
N LEU A 26 0.97 -11.78 -14.19
CA LEU A 26 2.11 -12.01 -13.30
C LEU A 26 1.58 -12.26 -11.89
N VAL A 27 1.30 -13.53 -11.58
CA VAL A 27 0.75 -13.97 -10.28
C VAL A 27 1.54 -13.41 -9.10
N GLY A 28 2.88 -13.33 -9.23
CA GLY A 28 3.73 -12.73 -8.20
C GLY A 28 3.41 -11.27 -7.86
N ILE A 29 2.99 -10.45 -8.83
CA ILE A 29 2.61 -9.04 -8.55
C ILE A 29 1.31 -9.01 -7.74
N ASP A 30 0.31 -9.80 -8.14
CA ASP A 30 -0.96 -9.84 -7.42
C ASP A 30 -0.75 -10.47 -6.01
N ALA A 31 0.05 -11.52 -5.87
CA ALA A 31 0.40 -12.07 -4.56
C ALA A 31 1.13 -11.05 -3.66
N ALA A 32 2.09 -10.28 -4.19
CA ALA A 32 2.71 -9.21 -3.42
C ALA A 32 1.68 -8.15 -2.96
N ARG A 33 0.66 -7.85 -3.78
CA ARG A 33 -0.45 -6.96 -3.40
C ARG A 33 -1.31 -7.55 -2.30
N GLY A 34 -1.59 -8.86 -2.36
CA GLY A 34 -2.27 -9.58 -1.28
C GLY A 34 -1.49 -9.52 0.03
N LEU A 35 -0.16 -9.69 0.00
CA LEU A 35 0.67 -9.55 1.21
C LEU A 35 0.58 -8.14 1.78
N ALA A 36 0.68 -7.12 0.93
CA ALA A 36 0.55 -5.73 1.37
C ALA A 36 -0.80 -5.48 2.07
N LEU A 37 -1.89 -6.02 1.52
CA LEU A 37 -3.21 -5.95 2.14
C LEU A 37 -3.24 -6.64 3.51
N ILE A 38 -2.72 -7.87 3.62
CA ILE A 38 -2.64 -8.58 4.90
C ILE A 38 -1.81 -7.76 5.92
N GLY A 39 -0.71 -7.17 5.48
CA GLY A 39 0.13 -6.30 6.33
C GLY A 39 -0.61 -5.06 6.84
N MET A 40 -1.41 -4.41 5.99
CA MET A 40 -2.26 -3.29 6.41
C MET A 40 -3.33 -3.74 7.42
N VAL A 41 -3.99 -4.87 7.18
CA VAL A 41 -4.97 -5.41 8.15
C VAL A 41 -4.30 -5.77 9.47
N ALA A 42 -3.09 -6.32 9.40
CA ALA A 42 -2.33 -6.72 10.58
C ALA A 42 -1.94 -5.51 11.43
N ILE A 43 -1.48 -4.41 10.84
CA ILE A 43 -1.04 -3.23 11.60
C ILE A 43 -2.20 -2.44 12.21
N HIS A 44 -3.40 -2.53 11.64
CA HIS A 44 -4.59 -1.87 12.18
C HIS A 44 -5.29 -2.68 13.28
N ILE A 45 -5.03 -3.99 13.40
CA ILE A 45 -5.72 -4.86 14.35
C ILE A 45 -4.78 -5.39 15.43
N LEU A 46 -3.58 -5.83 15.07
CA LEU A 46 -2.69 -6.51 15.99
C LEU A 46 -1.88 -5.51 16.84
N PRO A 47 -1.59 -5.83 18.11
CA PRO A 47 -0.82 -4.96 18.98
C PRO A 47 0.55 -4.60 18.40
N SER A 48 0.94 -3.34 18.56
CA SER A 48 2.25 -2.82 18.15
C SER A 48 3.38 -3.26 19.07
N TRP A 49 3.10 -3.51 20.36
CA TRP A 49 4.05 -4.06 21.33
C TRP A 49 3.49 -5.25 22.11
N ASN A 50 4.39 -5.99 22.73
CA ASN A 50 4.05 -7.01 23.71
C ASN A 50 3.94 -6.38 25.11
N ILE A 51 2.78 -6.53 25.75
CA ILE A 51 2.47 -5.85 27.04
C ILE A 51 3.40 -6.29 28.19
N GLN A 52 3.93 -7.51 28.16
CA GLN A 52 4.83 -8.01 29.21
C GLN A 52 6.26 -7.50 29.06
N THR A 53 6.73 -7.28 27.83
CA THR A 53 8.14 -6.95 27.54
C THR A 53 8.35 -5.51 27.09
N GLY A 54 7.29 -4.80 26.73
CA GLY A 54 7.35 -3.46 26.11
C GLY A 54 7.99 -3.44 24.72
N LYS A 55 8.40 -4.59 24.18
CA LYS A 55 9.10 -4.69 22.89
C LYS A 55 8.13 -4.65 21.73
N PRO A 56 8.55 -4.11 20.56
CA PRO A 56 7.72 -4.14 19.36
C PRO A 56 7.40 -5.57 18.93
N THR A 57 6.17 -5.81 18.49
CA THR A 57 5.78 -7.12 17.97
C THR A 57 6.44 -7.40 16.63
N LEU A 58 6.51 -8.69 16.25
CA LEU A 58 7.00 -9.07 14.92
C LEU A 58 6.14 -8.44 13.81
N THR A 59 4.83 -8.34 14.03
CA THR A 59 3.90 -7.65 13.12
C THR A 59 4.32 -6.20 12.91
N TRP A 60 4.61 -5.47 13.99
CA TRP A 60 5.06 -4.08 13.93
C TRP A 60 6.35 -3.95 13.11
N LEU A 61 7.37 -4.76 13.43
CA LEU A 61 8.67 -4.72 12.77
C LEU A 61 8.60 -5.04 11.27
N LEU A 62 7.69 -5.93 10.87
CA LEU A 62 7.55 -6.35 9.48
C LEU A 62 6.67 -5.41 8.66
N PHE A 63 5.55 -4.94 9.21
CA PHE A 63 4.49 -4.30 8.41
C PHE A 63 4.29 -2.81 8.66
N SER A 64 4.69 -2.27 9.82
CA SER A 64 4.53 -0.84 10.13
C SER A 64 5.29 0.02 9.11
N GLY A 65 4.59 0.91 8.40
CA GLY A 65 5.08 1.65 7.23
C GLY A 65 5.39 0.81 5.97
N ASN A 66 5.97 -0.39 6.13
CA ASN A 66 6.43 -1.24 5.03
C ASN A 66 5.28 -1.79 4.16
N ALA A 67 4.13 -2.13 4.77
CA ALA A 67 2.96 -2.59 4.03
C ALA A 67 2.41 -1.51 3.10
N ALA A 68 2.33 -0.26 3.60
CA ALA A 68 1.92 0.90 2.81
C ALA A 68 2.93 1.21 1.68
N ALA A 69 4.23 1.12 1.94
CA ALA A 69 5.28 1.28 0.93
C ALA A 69 5.16 0.24 -0.20
N LEU A 70 4.94 -1.04 0.15
CA LEU A 70 4.71 -2.11 -0.82
C LEU A 70 3.43 -1.86 -1.63
N PHE A 71 2.36 -1.40 -0.99
CA PHE A 71 1.10 -1.05 -1.65
C PHE A 71 1.31 0.08 -2.68
N ALA A 72 2.03 1.15 -2.31
CA ALA A 72 2.35 2.29 -3.17
C ALA A 72 3.27 1.89 -4.35
N LEU A 73 4.29 1.09 -4.10
CA LEU A 73 5.17 0.51 -5.12
C LEU A 73 4.36 -0.28 -6.17
N LEU A 74 3.48 -1.17 -5.71
CA LEU A 74 2.67 -2.04 -6.58
C LEU A 74 1.59 -1.27 -7.35
N ALA A 75 1.13 -0.14 -6.80
CA ALA A 75 0.27 0.78 -7.53
C ALA A 75 1.04 1.43 -8.69
N GLY A 76 2.27 1.89 -8.47
CA GLY A 76 3.18 2.37 -9.51
C GLY A 76 3.40 1.34 -10.62
N VAL A 77 3.67 0.07 -10.26
CA VAL A 77 3.77 -1.04 -11.23
C VAL A 77 2.47 -1.17 -12.04
N GLY A 78 1.32 -1.03 -11.39
CA GLY A 78 0.02 -1.01 -12.05
C GLY A 78 -0.15 0.16 -13.04
N LEU A 79 0.32 1.36 -12.69
CA LEU A 79 0.33 2.54 -13.57
C LEU A 79 1.18 2.31 -14.82
N ALA A 80 2.34 1.66 -14.68
CA ALA A 80 3.17 1.32 -15.83
C ALA A 80 2.44 0.40 -16.80
N LEU A 81 1.87 -0.69 -16.27
CA LEU A 81 1.19 -1.71 -17.07
C LEU A 81 -0.04 -1.16 -17.80
N MET A 82 -0.81 -0.26 -17.16
CA MET A 82 -1.97 0.36 -17.81
C MET A 82 -1.60 1.35 -18.92
N SER A 83 -0.42 1.97 -18.82
CA SER A 83 0.07 3.00 -19.75
C SER A 83 1.12 2.47 -20.73
N GLY A 84 1.06 1.19 -21.07
CA GLY A 84 1.86 0.57 -22.14
C GLY A 84 3.04 -0.31 -21.68
N GLY A 85 3.30 -0.42 -20.38
CA GLY A 85 4.40 -1.23 -19.82
C GLY A 85 5.73 -0.80 -20.44
N ARG A 86 6.51 -1.76 -20.97
CA ARG A 86 7.83 -1.51 -21.59
C ARG A 86 7.85 -0.46 -22.70
N ARG A 87 6.72 -0.25 -23.40
CA ARG A 87 6.59 0.74 -24.47
C ARG A 87 5.44 1.68 -24.11
N PRO A 88 5.73 2.81 -23.43
CA PRO A 88 4.70 3.77 -23.05
C PRO A 88 3.82 4.12 -24.24
N HIS A 89 2.51 4.26 -24.02
CA HIS A 89 1.63 4.75 -25.07
C HIS A 89 2.04 6.16 -25.52
N GLU A 90 1.70 6.52 -26.75
CA GLU A 90 2.01 7.83 -27.31
C GLU A 90 0.75 8.55 -27.81
N GLY A 91 0.90 9.85 -28.11
CA GLY A 91 -0.16 10.70 -28.62
C GLY A 91 -1.45 10.63 -27.79
N ARG A 92 -2.57 10.36 -28.48
CA ARG A 92 -3.91 10.36 -27.90
C ARG A 92 -4.17 9.21 -26.92
N ARG A 93 -3.49 8.07 -27.10
CA ARG A 93 -3.60 6.94 -26.14
C ARG A 93 -3.01 7.33 -24.79
N MET A 94 -1.88 8.03 -24.77
CA MET A 94 -1.30 8.56 -23.54
C MET A 94 -2.16 9.65 -22.90
N LEU A 95 -2.78 10.52 -23.71
CA LEU A 95 -3.78 11.47 -23.17
C LEU A 95 -4.93 10.72 -22.49
N ALA A 96 -5.45 9.66 -23.13
CA ALA A 96 -6.49 8.84 -22.53
C ALA A 96 -6.01 8.15 -21.24
N ASP A 97 -4.76 7.71 -21.16
CA ASP A 97 -4.19 7.15 -19.94
C ASP A 97 -4.12 8.18 -18.82
N GLY A 98 -3.64 9.40 -19.10
CA GLY A 98 -3.59 10.49 -18.14
C GLY A 98 -4.97 10.92 -17.64
N VAL A 99 -5.94 11.09 -18.54
CA VAL A 99 -7.33 11.37 -18.16
C VAL A 99 -7.95 10.21 -17.38
N GLY A 100 -7.66 8.96 -17.77
CA GLY A 100 -8.13 7.79 -17.04
C GLY A 100 -7.55 7.71 -15.63
N LEU A 101 -6.28 8.11 -15.45
CA LEU A 101 -5.63 8.18 -14.16
C LEU A 101 -6.23 9.30 -13.29
N LEU A 102 -6.50 10.48 -13.87
CA LEU A 102 -7.20 11.57 -13.19
C LEU A 102 -8.58 11.13 -12.69
N VAL A 103 -9.37 10.46 -13.53
CA VAL A 103 -10.68 9.93 -13.13
C VAL A 103 -10.54 8.91 -12.00
N ARG A 104 -9.54 8.02 -12.09
CA ARG A 104 -9.25 7.07 -11.01
C ARG A 104 -8.87 7.78 -9.70
N ALA A 105 -8.05 8.83 -9.78
CA ALA A 105 -7.67 9.64 -8.62
C ALA A 105 -8.90 10.23 -7.93
N VAL A 106 -9.80 10.86 -8.70
CA VAL A 106 -11.05 11.43 -8.18
C VAL A 106 -11.93 10.35 -7.56
N LEU A 107 -12.19 9.24 -8.24
CA LEU A 107 -13.08 8.19 -7.74
C LEU A 107 -12.54 7.55 -6.45
N ILE A 108 -11.24 7.31 -6.35
CA ILE A 108 -10.64 6.76 -5.14
C ILE A 108 -10.66 7.78 -4.00
N THR A 109 -10.45 9.06 -4.29
CA THR A 109 -10.61 10.14 -3.30
C THR A 109 -12.03 10.15 -2.76
N LEU A 110 -13.05 10.11 -3.62
CA LEU A 110 -14.45 10.08 -3.21
C LEU A 110 -14.77 8.86 -2.34
N ILE A 111 -14.33 7.66 -2.74
CA ILE A 111 -14.49 6.45 -1.93
C ILE A 111 -13.79 6.62 -0.57
N GLY A 112 -12.58 7.17 -0.56
CA GLY A 112 -11.81 7.43 0.65
C GLY A 112 -12.55 8.38 1.60
N LEU A 113 -13.05 9.52 1.10
CA LEU A 113 -13.80 10.49 1.91
C LEU A 113 -15.13 9.90 2.43
N THR A 114 -15.82 9.08 1.63
CA THR A 114 -17.03 8.37 2.07
C THR A 114 -16.74 7.38 3.19
N ILE A 115 -15.64 6.63 3.09
CA ILE A 115 -15.23 5.70 4.15
C ILE A 115 -14.78 6.48 5.39
N SER A 116 -13.99 7.54 5.24
CA SER A 116 -13.57 8.39 6.36
C SER A 116 -14.76 8.95 7.12
N ALA A 117 -15.83 9.35 6.43
CA ALA A 117 -17.05 9.86 7.07
C ALA A 117 -17.85 8.79 7.84
N ALA A 118 -17.56 7.50 7.63
CA ALA A 118 -18.19 6.40 8.36
C ALA A 118 -17.31 5.86 9.51
N ILE A 119 -16.04 6.28 9.58
CA ILE A 119 -15.10 5.88 10.63
C ILE A 119 -15.19 6.92 11.76
N PRO A 120 -15.04 6.51 13.04
CA PRO A 120 -14.93 7.42 14.18
C PRO A 120 -13.80 8.44 14.05
N ASP A 121 -13.94 9.57 14.77
CA ASP A 121 -12.97 10.68 14.75
C ASP A 121 -11.58 10.27 15.26
N ASP A 122 -11.52 9.29 16.17
CA ASP A 122 -10.28 8.62 16.57
C ASP A 122 -10.20 7.24 15.90
N PRO A 123 -9.69 7.17 14.67
CA PRO A 123 -9.82 5.98 13.86
C PRO A 123 -8.78 4.92 14.28
N PRO A 124 -9.17 3.64 14.38
CA PRO A 124 -8.22 2.53 14.56
C PRO A 124 -7.23 2.37 13.40
N ALA A 125 -7.46 3.10 12.30
CA ALA A 125 -6.64 3.06 11.09
C ALA A 125 -6.61 4.41 10.37
N TYR A 126 -5.41 4.86 10.01
CA TYR A 126 -5.23 5.97 9.09
C TYR A 126 -5.42 5.50 7.64
N SER A 127 -6.41 6.07 6.96
CA SER A 127 -6.84 5.71 5.61
C SER A 127 -5.91 6.28 4.55
N ILE A 128 -5.23 5.40 3.82
CA ILE A 128 -4.35 5.81 2.70
C ILE A 128 -5.14 6.18 1.43
N LEU A 129 -6.46 5.93 1.36
CA LEU A 129 -7.24 6.06 0.13
C LEU A 129 -7.29 7.49 -0.41
N VAL A 130 -7.50 8.48 0.46
CA VAL A 130 -7.54 9.89 0.03
C VAL A 130 -6.18 10.33 -0.51
N TYR A 131 -5.09 9.88 0.12
CA TYR A 131 -3.72 10.13 -0.34
C TYR A 131 -3.44 9.52 -1.72
N TYR A 132 -4.00 8.34 -2.04
CA TYR A 132 -3.90 7.73 -3.38
C TYR A 132 -4.45 8.62 -4.50
N GLY A 133 -5.47 9.44 -4.20
CA GLY A 133 -5.93 10.47 -5.12
C GLY A 133 -4.80 11.42 -5.53
N MET A 134 -4.09 11.96 -4.53
CA MET A 134 -2.96 12.84 -4.75
C MET A 134 -1.79 12.12 -5.43
N PHE A 135 -1.48 10.88 -5.05
CA PHE A 135 -0.41 10.10 -5.67
C PHE A 135 -0.66 9.92 -7.17
N PHE A 136 -1.89 9.59 -7.54
CA PHE A 136 -2.28 9.38 -8.93
C PHE A 136 -2.32 10.67 -9.72
N LEU A 137 -2.77 11.78 -9.13
CA LEU A 137 -2.71 13.10 -9.74
C LEU A 137 -1.26 13.49 -10.07
N LEU A 138 -0.37 13.39 -9.07
CA LEU A 138 1.04 13.77 -9.22
C LEU A 138 1.84 12.80 -10.09
N ALA A 139 1.39 11.55 -10.27
CA ALA A 139 2.05 10.60 -11.16
C ALA A 139 1.80 10.87 -12.66
N ILE A 140 0.78 11.67 -13.03
CA ILE A 140 0.40 11.92 -14.43
C ILE A 140 1.58 12.44 -15.29
N PRO A 141 2.37 13.45 -14.86
CA PRO A 141 3.50 13.97 -15.64
C PRO A 141 4.57 12.91 -15.92
N PHE A 142 4.70 11.92 -15.04
CA PHE A 142 5.73 10.89 -15.10
C PHE A 142 5.35 9.69 -15.98
N LEU A 143 4.09 9.59 -16.44
CA LEU A 143 3.61 8.44 -17.22
C LEU A 143 4.40 8.20 -18.50
N ARG A 144 4.94 9.25 -19.13
CA ARG A 144 5.74 9.14 -20.36
C ARG A 144 7.21 8.80 -20.13
N MET A 145 7.69 8.92 -18.89
CA MET A 145 9.12 8.84 -18.62
C MET A 145 9.66 7.41 -18.79
N ARG A 146 10.91 7.34 -19.25
CA ARG A 146 11.69 6.10 -19.32
C ARG A 146 12.13 5.66 -17.91
N PRO A 147 12.45 4.37 -17.70
CA PRO A 147 12.84 3.86 -16.39
C PRO A 147 13.92 4.70 -15.67
N VAL A 148 14.97 5.12 -16.37
CA VAL A 148 16.06 5.92 -15.79
C VAL A 148 15.53 7.23 -15.22
N GLY A 149 14.73 7.97 -15.98
CA GLY A 149 14.15 9.22 -15.51
C GLY A 149 13.22 9.00 -14.30
N LEU A 150 12.48 7.88 -14.26
CA LEU A 150 11.62 7.54 -13.12
C LEU A 150 12.43 7.25 -11.85
N PHE A 151 13.53 6.51 -11.96
CA PHE A 151 14.41 6.22 -10.83
C PHE A 151 15.18 7.46 -10.35
N VAL A 152 15.62 8.32 -11.27
CA VAL A 152 16.24 9.62 -10.93
C VAL A 152 15.23 10.50 -10.20
N SER A 153 14.02 10.67 -10.74
CA SER A 153 12.97 11.44 -10.07
C SER A 153 12.62 10.88 -8.70
N ALA A 154 12.53 9.55 -8.55
CA ALA A 154 12.31 8.92 -7.25
C ALA A 154 13.47 9.21 -6.26
N GLY A 155 14.72 9.18 -6.73
CA GLY A 155 15.88 9.55 -5.93
C GLY A 155 15.85 11.01 -5.49
N VAL A 156 15.44 11.92 -6.39
CA VAL A 156 15.22 13.34 -6.06
C VAL A 156 14.14 13.49 -5.00
N PHE A 157 12.97 12.87 -5.15
CA PHE A 157 11.91 12.95 -4.12
C PHE A 157 12.34 12.34 -2.79
N CYS A 158 13.10 11.24 -2.80
CA CYS A 158 13.60 10.58 -1.58
C CYS A 158 14.46 11.52 -0.71
N VAL A 159 15.17 12.46 -1.35
CA VAL A 159 15.98 13.46 -0.65
C VAL A 159 15.23 14.77 -0.44
N VAL A 160 14.56 15.30 -1.47
CA VAL A 160 13.95 16.63 -1.38
C VAL A 160 12.70 16.64 -0.52
N SER A 161 11.85 15.60 -0.59
CA SER A 161 10.58 15.61 0.14
C SER A 161 10.76 15.64 1.65
N PRO A 162 11.64 14.83 2.29
CA PRO A 162 11.74 14.84 3.75
C PRO A 162 12.30 16.16 4.31
N PHE A 163 13.25 16.77 3.60
CA PHE A 163 13.78 18.08 3.99
C PHE A 163 12.73 19.18 3.82
N LEU A 164 11.95 19.13 2.73
CA LEU A 164 10.84 20.05 2.52
C LEU A 164 9.76 19.88 3.60
N MET A 165 9.44 18.64 3.96
CA MET A 165 8.51 18.33 5.04
C MET A 165 9.00 18.91 6.37
N GLN A 166 10.24 18.62 6.76
CA GLN A 166 10.80 19.13 8.01
C GLN A 166 10.88 20.67 8.07
N SER A 167 11.12 21.32 6.92
CA SER A 167 11.19 22.78 6.84
C SER A 167 9.84 23.47 6.90
N LEU A 168 8.76 22.77 6.48
CA LEU A 168 7.45 23.40 6.27
C LEU A 168 6.35 22.90 7.20
N ILE A 169 6.60 21.85 7.99
CA ILE A 169 5.55 21.23 8.81
C ILE A 169 4.93 22.20 9.82
N ASP A 170 5.71 23.15 10.35
CA ASP A 170 5.25 24.19 11.29
C ASP A 170 4.76 25.47 10.59
N GLU A 171 5.03 25.62 9.29
CA GLU A 171 4.74 26.82 8.49
C GLU A 171 3.42 26.71 7.70
N VAL A 172 2.92 25.49 7.50
CA VAL A 172 1.69 25.23 6.75
C VAL A 172 0.51 24.99 7.70
N PRO A 173 -0.74 25.23 7.25
CA PRO A 173 -1.91 24.96 8.08
C PRO A 173 -1.92 23.52 8.61
N ALA A 174 -1.96 23.39 9.93
CA ALA A 174 -2.05 22.09 10.60
C ALA A 174 -3.39 21.41 10.27
N TRP A 175 -3.35 20.09 10.10
CA TRP A 175 -4.55 19.28 10.01
C TRP A 175 -5.02 18.89 11.41
N THR A 176 -6.34 18.75 11.58
CA THR A 176 -6.99 18.46 12.87
C THR A 176 -7.57 17.06 12.94
N VAL A 177 -7.72 16.39 11.80
CA VAL A 177 -8.26 15.04 11.69
C VAL A 177 -7.29 14.17 10.90
N TYR A 178 -7.09 12.92 11.34
CA TYR A 178 -6.20 12.00 10.64
C TYR A 178 -6.75 11.53 9.30
N ASN A 179 -8.07 11.34 9.25
CA ASN A 179 -8.82 10.86 8.08
C ASN A 179 -9.75 11.98 7.57
N PRO A 180 -9.33 12.80 6.61
CA PRO A 180 -10.17 13.89 6.11
C PRO A 180 -11.48 13.35 5.50
N THR A 181 -12.56 14.08 5.78
CA THR A 181 -13.91 13.85 5.28
C THR A 181 -14.29 14.91 4.24
N PHE A 182 -15.51 14.83 3.69
CA PHE A 182 -16.03 15.88 2.82
C PHE A 182 -16.12 17.24 3.52
N SER A 183 -16.35 17.26 4.83
CA SER A 183 -16.44 18.51 5.60
C SER A 183 -15.09 19.22 5.62
N ASP A 184 -14.00 18.48 5.90
CA ASP A 184 -12.65 19.05 6.00
C ASP A 184 -12.17 19.65 4.67
N VAL A 185 -12.48 18.97 3.56
CA VAL A 185 -12.16 19.47 2.22
C VAL A 185 -12.83 20.82 1.94
N VAL A 186 -14.01 21.07 2.50
CA VAL A 186 -14.77 22.32 2.29
C VAL A 186 -14.38 23.38 3.33
N GLN A 187 -14.25 22.99 4.59
CA GLN A 187 -14.03 23.92 5.71
C GLN A 187 -12.57 24.30 5.88
N ALA A 188 -11.64 23.38 5.60
CA ALA A 188 -10.20 23.58 5.76
C ALA A 188 -9.41 23.09 4.51
N PRO A 189 -9.75 23.58 3.29
CA PRO A 189 -9.18 23.06 2.04
C PRO A 189 -7.65 23.13 1.98
N ALA A 190 -7.06 24.19 2.54
CA ALA A 190 -5.61 24.35 2.60
C ALA A 190 -4.96 23.33 3.53
N ALA A 191 -5.51 23.12 4.73
CA ALA A 191 -5.01 22.12 5.67
C ALA A 191 -5.11 20.71 5.10
N THR A 192 -6.25 20.34 4.50
CA THR A 192 -6.40 19.04 3.83
C THR A 192 -5.42 18.90 2.66
N PHE A 193 -5.22 19.94 1.85
CA PHE A 193 -4.25 19.90 0.76
C PHE A 193 -2.83 19.64 1.26
N PHE A 194 -2.37 20.39 2.27
CA PHE A 194 -1.03 20.22 2.84
C PHE A 194 -0.86 18.92 3.61
N GLN A 195 -1.90 18.44 4.28
CA GLN A 195 -1.94 17.12 4.88
C GLN A 195 -1.67 16.04 3.84
N LEU A 196 -2.39 16.06 2.72
CA LEU A 196 -2.23 15.05 1.67
C LEU A 196 -0.88 15.18 0.93
N LEU A 197 -0.36 16.40 0.80
CA LEU A 197 0.85 16.67 0.02
C LEU A 197 2.15 16.47 0.84
N LEU A 198 2.18 16.96 2.08
CA LEU A 198 3.40 17.18 2.87
C LEU A 198 3.32 16.66 4.31
N THR A 199 2.24 16.92 5.07
CA THR A 199 2.29 16.83 6.54
C THR A 199 1.53 15.65 7.16
N GLY A 200 0.69 14.97 6.38
CA GLY A 200 -0.10 13.83 6.86
C GLY A 200 0.71 12.53 6.99
N THR A 201 0.04 11.44 7.34
CA THR A 201 0.65 10.11 7.56
C THR A 201 1.34 9.56 6.31
N TYR A 202 0.74 9.79 5.14
CA TYR A 202 1.19 9.24 3.86
C TYR A 202 1.43 10.34 2.81
N PRO A 203 2.28 11.34 3.07
CA PRO A 203 2.33 12.55 2.29
C PRO A 203 2.80 12.25 0.86
N ALA A 204 2.10 12.83 -0.11
CA ALA A 204 2.23 12.46 -1.51
C ALA A 204 3.63 12.67 -2.08
N LEU A 205 4.36 13.70 -1.65
CA LEU A 205 5.72 13.91 -2.13
C LEU A 205 6.69 12.80 -1.70
N ALA A 206 6.57 12.30 -0.46
CA ALA A 206 7.34 11.16 0.02
C ALA A 206 6.90 9.86 -0.68
N TYR A 207 5.59 9.66 -0.82
CA TYR A 207 5.04 8.44 -1.41
C TYR A 207 5.24 8.33 -2.93
N LEU A 208 5.47 9.45 -3.62
CA LEU A 208 5.89 9.46 -5.02
C LEU A 208 7.17 8.64 -5.24
N VAL A 209 8.06 8.52 -4.24
CA VAL A 209 9.25 7.66 -4.35
C VAL A 209 8.85 6.22 -4.70
N TYR A 210 7.94 5.61 -3.93
CA TYR A 210 7.48 4.25 -4.19
C TYR A 210 6.72 4.16 -5.51
N VAL A 211 5.83 5.12 -5.79
CA VAL A 211 5.01 5.11 -7.02
C VAL A 211 5.89 5.22 -8.27
N LEU A 212 6.90 6.09 -8.26
CA LEU A 212 7.81 6.30 -9.38
C LEU A 212 8.77 5.12 -9.58
N VAL A 213 9.31 4.54 -8.49
CA VAL A 213 10.10 3.30 -8.59
C VAL A 213 9.23 2.18 -9.16
N GLY A 214 8.01 2.02 -8.66
CA GLY A 214 7.06 1.02 -9.16
C GLY A 214 6.72 1.22 -10.64
N LEU A 215 6.48 2.47 -11.05
CA LEU A 215 6.26 2.85 -12.43
C LEU A 215 7.48 2.48 -13.28
N GLY A 216 8.69 2.78 -12.81
CA GLY A 216 9.95 2.42 -13.45
C GLY A 216 10.14 0.92 -13.62
N LEU A 217 9.88 0.14 -12.57
CA LEU A 217 9.94 -1.32 -12.61
C LEU A 217 8.95 -1.93 -13.60
N GLY A 218 7.73 -1.40 -13.68
CA GLY A 218 6.74 -1.87 -14.64
C GLY A 218 7.07 -1.51 -16.11
N ARG A 219 8.06 -0.63 -16.34
CA ARG A 219 8.68 -0.41 -17.66
C ARG A 219 9.79 -1.44 -17.98
N LEU A 220 10.27 -2.20 -17.00
CA LEU A 220 11.26 -3.26 -17.21
C LEU A 220 10.61 -4.58 -17.61
N ASN A 221 11.44 -5.56 -18.01
CA ASN A 221 10.96 -6.91 -18.27
C ASN A 221 10.86 -7.72 -16.95
N LEU A 222 9.73 -7.61 -16.24
CA LEU A 222 9.49 -8.32 -14.98
C LEU A 222 9.37 -9.86 -15.12
N ARG A 223 9.32 -10.38 -16.35
CA ARG A 223 9.38 -11.83 -16.63
C ARG A 223 10.80 -12.38 -16.67
N SER A 224 11.81 -11.52 -16.80
CA SER A 224 13.21 -11.94 -16.80
C SER A 224 13.64 -12.26 -15.38
N THR A 225 14.05 -13.52 -15.12
CA THR A 225 14.59 -13.94 -13.83
C THR A 225 15.75 -13.07 -13.37
N ALA A 226 16.61 -12.62 -14.30
CA ALA A 226 17.69 -11.69 -13.99
C ALA A 226 17.18 -10.38 -13.38
N ASN A 227 16.10 -9.80 -13.92
CA ASN A 227 15.49 -8.60 -13.34
C ASN A 227 14.82 -8.89 -12.00
N GLN A 228 14.19 -10.05 -11.83
CA GLN A 228 13.56 -10.45 -10.57
C GLN A 228 14.59 -10.60 -9.45
N VAL A 229 15.73 -11.25 -9.73
CA VAL A 229 16.88 -11.35 -8.81
C VAL A 229 17.47 -9.98 -8.52
N ARG A 230 17.68 -9.13 -9.53
CA ARG A 230 18.19 -7.77 -9.33
C ARG A 230 17.28 -6.94 -8.43
N ILE A 231 15.96 -7.00 -8.62
CA ILE A 231 14.98 -6.30 -7.76
C ILE A 231 15.12 -6.78 -6.31
N LEU A 232 15.21 -8.09 -6.09
CA LEU A 232 15.40 -8.66 -4.75
C LEU A 232 16.72 -8.20 -4.11
N VAL A 233 17.84 -8.38 -4.81
CA VAL A 233 19.18 -8.06 -4.29
C VAL A 233 19.34 -6.57 -4.03
N VAL A 234 18.87 -5.71 -4.95
CA VAL A 234 18.88 -4.26 -4.76
C VAL A 234 17.98 -3.86 -3.59
N GLY A 235 16.80 -4.47 -3.45
CA GLY A 235 15.93 -4.21 -2.30
C GLY A 235 16.59 -4.53 -0.95
N VAL A 236 17.19 -5.71 -0.85
CA VAL A 236 17.94 -6.13 0.34
C VAL A 236 19.12 -5.18 0.60
N GLY A 237 19.90 -4.84 -0.44
CA GLY A 237 21.03 -3.92 -0.34
C GLY A 237 20.62 -2.53 0.15
N ILE A 238 19.57 -1.94 -0.43
CA ILE A 238 19.04 -0.64 0.01
C ILE A 238 18.61 -0.70 1.47
N THR A 239 17.95 -1.78 1.90
CA THR A 239 17.48 -1.92 3.29
C THR A 239 18.65 -1.93 4.26
N ILE A 240 19.67 -2.75 3.98
CA ILE A 240 20.87 -2.87 4.82
C ILE A 240 21.61 -1.54 4.88
N ILE A 241 21.84 -0.90 3.73
CA ILE A 241 22.55 0.38 3.66
C ILE A 241 21.79 1.47 4.40
N ALA A 242 20.47 1.60 4.19
CA ALA A 242 19.66 2.64 4.82
C ALA A 242 19.63 2.49 6.34
N ARG A 243 19.35 1.28 6.85
CA ARG A 243 19.32 1.02 8.29
C ARG A 243 20.69 1.11 8.92
N GLY A 244 21.73 0.62 8.24
CA GLY A 244 23.12 0.71 8.69
C GLY A 244 23.61 2.16 8.77
N ALA A 245 23.36 2.96 7.73
CA ALA A 245 23.70 4.37 7.71
C ALA A 245 22.96 5.16 8.81
N SER A 246 21.66 4.90 8.99
CA SER A 246 20.89 5.48 10.09
C SER A 246 21.46 5.10 11.46
N HIS A 247 21.82 3.82 11.66
CA HIS A 247 22.41 3.36 12.91
C HIS A 247 23.77 4.03 13.18
N ILE A 248 24.63 4.17 12.17
CA ILE A 248 25.91 4.88 12.28
C ILE A 248 25.69 6.35 12.59
N LEU A 249 24.75 7.02 11.94
CA LEU A 249 24.42 8.42 12.17
C LEU A 249 23.93 8.65 13.61
N LEU A 250 23.00 7.82 14.08
CA LEU A 250 22.41 7.97 15.41
C LEU A 250 23.41 7.57 16.51
N TYR A 251 24.06 6.42 16.41
CA TYR A 251 24.82 5.85 17.53
C TYR A 251 26.34 5.96 17.37
N GLY A 252 26.84 6.07 16.13
CA GLY A 252 28.27 6.22 15.85
C GLY A 252 28.73 7.68 15.75
N LEU A 253 27.86 8.59 15.29
CA LEU A 253 28.16 10.01 15.06
C LEU A 253 27.45 10.94 16.05
N GLY A 254 26.85 10.39 17.11
CA GLY A 254 26.25 11.17 18.21
C GLY A 254 24.85 11.73 17.91
N GLY A 255 24.18 11.30 16.84
CA GLY A 255 22.84 11.77 16.50
C GLY A 255 21.80 11.49 17.60
N TYR A 256 21.91 10.37 18.30
CA TYR A 256 21.04 10.03 19.44
C TYR A 256 21.19 11.05 20.57
N ASP A 257 22.42 11.40 20.94
CA ASP A 257 22.69 12.38 21.99
C ASP A 257 22.19 13.76 21.58
N GLN A 258 22.36 14.14 20.32
CA GLN A 258 21.82 15.39 19.79
C GLN A 258 20.30 15.42 19.84
N LEU A 259 19.62 14.34 19.46
CA LEU A 259 18.16 14.24 19.61
C LEU A 259 17.74 14.34 21.07
N TYR A 260 18.44 13.67 21.98
CA TYR A 260 18.15 13.74 23.41
C TYR A 260 18.35 15.15 23.99
N LEU A 261 19.39 15.87 23.56
CA LEU A 261 19.70 17.22 24.06
C LEU A 261 18.80 18.31 23.47
N THR A 262 18.27 18.10 22.28
CA THR A 262 17.45 19.10 21.57
C THR A 262 15.95 18.87 21.72
N SER A 263 15.53 17.66 22.08
CA SER A 263 14.12 17.32 22.31
C SER A 263 13.71 17.40 23.77
N ASP A 264 12.42 17.62 23.97
CA ASP A 264 11.79 17.57 25.29
C ASP A 264 11.58 16.13 25.77
N PHE A 265 12.08 15.12 25.04
CA PHE A 265 11.86 13.72 25.34
C PHE A 265 12.82 13.20 26.42
N GLY A 266 12.26 12.48 27.38
CA GLY A 266 13.05 11.59 28.24
C GLY A 266 13.71 10.46 27.43
N ARG A 267 14.73 9.80 28.00
CA ARG A 267 15.43 8.68 27.29
C ARG A 267 14.46 7.58 26.81
N ARG A 268 13.45 7.26 27.63
CA ARG A 268 12.44 6.25 27.30
C ARG A 268 11.54 6.70 26.16
N GLU A 269 11.05 7.94 26.22
CA GLU A 269 10.21 8.51 25.16
C GLU A 269 10.96 8.64 23.84
N LEU A 270 12.23 9.07 23.87
CA LEU A 270 13.06 9.11 22.67
C LEU A 270 13.29 7.71 22.11
N HIS A 271 13.57 6.72 22.96
CA HIS A 271 13.70 5.32 22.53
C HIS A 271 12.40 4.81 21.90
N ASP A 272 11.25 5.08 22.51
CA ASP A 272 9.95 4.67 22.01
C ASP A 272 9.63 5.39 20.69
N ALA A 273 9.96 6.68 20.55
CA ALA A 273 9.85 7.44 19.31
C ALA A 273 10.74 6.87 18.18
N LEU A 274 11.90 6.30 18.50
CA LEU A 274 12.79 5.65 17.53
C LEU A 274 12.32 4.25 17.11
N ILE A 275 11.41 3.61 17.86
CA ILE A 275 10.85 2.28 17.55
C ILE A 275 9.47 2.37 16.91
N PHE A 276 8.58 3.16 17.52
CA PHE A 276 7.17 3.27 17.18
C PHE A 276 6.86 4.51 16.34
N GLY A 277 7.78 5.47 16.29
CA GLY A 277 7.61 6.73 15.59
C GLY A 277 7.05 7.80 16.54
N PRO A 278 7.47 9.06 16.40
CA PRO A 278 6.80 10.16 17.09
C PRO A 278 5.41 10.39 16.47
N GLY A 279 4.47 10.94 17.24
CA GLY A 279 3.14 11.29 16.72
C GLY A 279 3.21 12.28 15.55
N GLN A 280 4.06 13.30 15.68
CA GLN A 280 4.49 14.20 14.61
C GLN A 280 6.02 14.31 14.65
N LEU A 281 6.68 14.32 13.50
CA LEU A 281 8.14 14.40 13.44
C LEU A 281 8.61 15.77 13.98
N PRO A 282 9.42 15.83 15.05
CA PRO A 282 9.85 17.11 15.59
C PRO A 282 10.82 17.85 14.66
N THR A 283 10.76 19.17 14.70
CA THR A 283 11.52 20.10 13.84
C THR A 283 12.71 20.76 14.52
N ASN A 284 12.87 20.53 15.83
CA ASN A 284 13.94 21.06 16.66
C ASN A 284 15.36 20.57 16.27
N SER A 285 15.49 19.54 15.44
CA SER A 285 16.78 19.02 15.02
C SER A 285 16.74 18.29 13.68
N TRP A 286 17.70 18.60 12.79
CA TRP A 286 17.88 17.88 11.52
C TRP A 286 18.26 16.41 11.71
N TRP A 287 18.72 16.00 12.90
CA TRP A 287 18.98 14.59 13.22
C TRP A 287 17.72 13.72 13.18
N TRP A 288 16.53 14.31 13.24
CA TRP A 288 15.29 13.58 13.01
C TRP A 288 15.22 12.98 11.61
N LEU A 289 15.89 13.55 10.60
CA LEU A 289 15.99 12.92 9.26
C LEU A 289 16.83 11.65 9.25
N ALA A 290 17.65 11.41 10.28
CA ALA A 290 18.52 10.25 10.33
C ALA A 290 17.78 8.97 10.75
N ILE A 291 16.57 9.05 11.31
CA ILE A 291 15.82 7.87 11.80
C ILE A 291 15.22 7.09 10.62
N TRP A 292 14.93 5.80 10.80
CA TRP A 292 14.23 4.99 9.79
C TRP A 292 12.87 4.48 10.24
N THR A 293 12.37 5.02 11.35
CA THR A 293 11.19 4.55 12.06
C THR A 293 9.90 4.63 11.21
N PRO A 294 8.92 3.73 11.39
CA PRO A 294 7.71 3.72 10.59
C PRO A 294 6.99 5.08 10.51
N HIS A 295 6.39 5.37 9.35
CA HIS A 295 5.55 6.57 9.09
C HIS A 295 6.25 7.94 9.21
N THR A 296 7.52 7.99 9.59
CA THR A 296 8.26 9.26 9.73
C THR A 296 8.61 9.92 8.40
N ASN A 297 8.55 9.17 7.30
CA ASN A 297 8.82 9.65 5.94
C ASN A 297 10.19 10.36 5.78
N THR A 298 11.15 10.02 6.63
CA THR A 298 12.54 10.48 6.54
C THR A 298 13.27 9.75 5.40
N PRO A 299 14.43 10.25 4.93
CA PRO A 299 15.16 9.62 3.83
C PRO A 299 15.48 8.14 4.11
N PHE A 300 15.91 7.80 5.33
CA PHE A 300 16.24 6.42 5.69
C PHE A 300 15.01 5.55 5.92
N ALA A 301 13.90 6.11 6.42
CA ALA A 301 12.62 5.38 6.52
C ALA A 301 12.07 5.03 5.13
N ILE A 302 12.10 6.00 4.21
CA ILE A 302 11.69 5.81 2.81
C ILE A 302 12.59 4.77 2.12
N ALA A 303 13.91 4.92 2.23
CA ALA A 303 14.85 3.99 1.61
C ALA A 303 14.70 2.57 2.18
N SER A 304 14.63 2.41 3.51
CA SER A 304 14.45 1.10 4.15
C SER A 304 13.16 0.41 3.71
N SER A 305 12.03 1.11 3.77
CA SER A 305 10.73 0.53 3.41
C SER A 305 10.61 0.27 1.91
N LEU A 306 11.20 1.13 1.06
CA LEU A 306 11.34 0.87 -0.38
C LEU A 306 12.15 -0.40 -0.63
N GLY A 307 13.28 -0.55 0.07
CA GLY A 307 14.15 -1.73 -0.01
C GLY A 307 13.39 -3.02 0.33
N LEU A 308 12.63 -3.02 1.43
CA LEU A 308 11.79 -4.15 1.82
C LEU A 308 10.67 -4.42 0.81
N ALA A 309 10.03 -3.38 0.28
CA ALA A 309 9.00 -3.52 -0.76
C ALA A 309 9.57 -4.12 -2.05
N LEU A 310 10.77 -3.70 -2.46
CA LEU A 310 11.50 -4.27 -3.59
C LEU A 310 11.86 -5.74 -3.33
N ALA A 311 12.37 -6.06 -2.14
CA ALA A 311 12.71 -7.42 -1.76
C ALA A 311 11.47 -8.33 -1.80
N ALA A 312 10.34 -7.88 -1.23
CA ALA A 312 9.09 -8.61 -1.28
C ALA A 312 8.61 -8.83 -2.72
N LEU A 313 8.56 -7.77 -3.55
CA LEU A 313 8.17 -7.89 -4.96
C LEU A 313 9.10 -8.85 -5.74
N GLY A 314 10.41 -8.72 -5.58
CA GLY A 314 11.41 -9.59 -6.21
C GLY A 314 11.21 -11.05 -5.82
N LEU A 315 11.01 -11.32 -4.54
CA LEU A 315 10.73 -12.66 -4.00
C LEU A 315 9.46 -13.25 -4.61
N PHE A 316 8.34 -12.51 -4.58
CA PHE A 316 7.07 -12.99 -5.14
C PHE A 316 7.14 -13.21 -6.65
N LEU A 317 7.92 -12.41 -7.39
CA LEU A 317 8.14 -12.64 -8.82
C LEU A 317 8.94 -13.93 -9.08
N LEU A 318 9.93 -14.24 -8.24
CA LEU A 318 10.76 -15.46 -8.36
C LEU A 318 9.97 -16.73 -8.02
N ILE A 319 9.19 -16.71 -6.94
CA ILE A 319 8.42 -17.88 -6.51
C ILE A 319 7.10 -18.00 -7.27
N GLY A 320 6.58 -16.90 -7.82
CA GLY A 320 5.25 -16.83 -8.45
C GLY A 320 5.04 -17.81 -9.60
N ASN A 321 6.09 -18.14 -10.36
CA ASN A 321 6.01 -19.13 -11.44
C ASN A 321 6.16 -20.58 -10.94
N ARG A 322 6.69 -20.80 -9.74
CA ARG A 322 6.97 -22.14 -9.17
C ARG A 322 5.84 -22.64 -8.29
N ILE A 323 5.19 -21.75 -7.55
CA ILE A 323 4.16 -22.08 -6.56
C ILE A 323 2.86 -21.29 -6.79
N ALA A 324 2.52 -21.02 -8.05
CA ALA A 324 1.35 -20.23 -8.44
C ALA A 324 0.04 -20.71 -7.79
N GLU A 325 -0.12 -22.04 -7.69
CA GLU A 325 -1.27 -22.70 -7.06
C GLU A 325 -1.41 -22.34 -5.57
N TRP A 326 -0.30 -22.37 -4.82
CA TRP A 326 -0.27 -22.02 -3.40
C TRP A 326 -0.49 -20.52 -3.16
N LEU A 327 -0.12 -19.68 -4.14
CA LEU A 327 -0.33 -18.25 -4.08
C LEU A 327 -1.72 -17.81 -4.51
N LYS A 328 -2.62 -18.73 -4.90
CA LYS A 328 -3.97 -18.39 -5.35
C LYS A 328 -4.75 -17.53 -4.35
N PRO A 329 -4.82 -17.86 -3.04
CA PRO A 329 -5.54 -17.02 -2.06
C PRO A 329 -5.00 -15.59 -2.04
N LEU A 330 -3.67 -15.46 -1.98
CA LEU A 330 -2.99 -14.18 -1.90
C LEU A 330 -3.13 -13.37 -3.18
N SER A 331 -2.99 -14.03 -4.33
CA SER A 331 -3.19 -13.43 -5.64
C SER A 331 -4.63 -12.98 -5.82
N ALA A 332 -5.63 -13.79 -5.42
CA ALA A 332 -7.04 -13.45 -5.50
C ALA A 332 -7.33 -12.16 -4.74
N MET A 333 -6.89 -12.08 -3.48
CA MET A 333 -6.98 -10.86 -2.65
C MET A 333 -6.30 -9.67 -3.33
N GLY A 334 -5.09 -9.89 -3.87
CA GLY A 334 -4.33 -8.87 -4.57
C GLY A 334 -4.99 -8.32 -5.84
N THR A 335 -5.94 -9.04 -6.42
CA THR A 335 -6.75 -8.56 -7.56
C THR A 335 -7.93 -7.68 -7.14
N MET A 336 -8.25 -7.65 -5.84
CA MET A 336 -9.42 -7.00 -5.25
C MET A 336 -9.05 -6.12 -4.04
N THR A 337 -7.84 -5.56 -4.06
CA THR A 337 -7.29 -4.82 -2.92
C THR A 337 -8.09 -3.60 -2.50
N LEU A 338 -8.66 -2.85 -3.45
CA LEU A 338 -9.50 -1.70 -3.12
C LEU A 338 -10.79 -2.17 -2.45
N THR A 339 -11.46 -3.18 -2.99
CA THR A 339 -12.68 -3.73 -2.36
C THR A 339 -12.38 -4.23 -0.95
N LEU A 340 -11.36 -5.07 -0.79
CA LEU A 340 -11.06 -5.69 0.49
C LEU A 340 -10.52 -4.69 1.52
N TYR A 341 -9.70 -3.73 1.10
CA TYR A 341 -9.21 -2.68 2.00
C TYR A 341 -10.35 -1.74 2.43
N SER A 342 -11.25 -1.35 1.52
CA SER A 342 -12.43 -0.56 1.87
C SER A 342 -13.35 -1.33 2.83
N ALA A 343 -13.59 -2.62 2.59
CA ALA A 343 -14.37 -3.46 3.50
C ALA A 343 -13.71 -3.61 4.87
N HIS A 344 -12.38 -3.76 4.92
CA HIS A 344 -11.62 -3.79 6.17
C HIS A 344 -11.75 -2.49 6.96
N LEU A 345 -11.59 -1.33 6.32
CA LEU A 345 -11.75 -0.03 6.97
C LEU A 345 -13.18 0.17 7.52
N LEU A 346 -14.21 -0.25 6.78
CA LEU A 346 -15.59 -0.24 7.27
C LEU A 346 -15.83 -1.26 8.38
N ALA A 347 -15.14 -2.40 8.39
CA ALA A 347 -15.23 -3.35 9.49
C ALA A 347 -14.58 -2.81 10.76
N LEU A 348 -13.52 -2.01 10.63
CA LEU A 348 -12.88 -1.34 11.76
C LEU A 348 -13.76 -0.27 12.40
N SER A 349 -14.68 0.36 11.65
CA SER A 349 -15.60 1.36 12.20
C SER A 349 -16.59 0.78 13.23
N LEU A 350 -16.65 -0.56 13.36
CA LEU A 350 -17.44 -1.24 14.38
C LEU A 350 -16.73 -1.31 15.74
N GLU A 351 -15.42 -1.02 15.80
CA GLU A 351 -14.61 -0.99 17.03
C GLU A 351 -14.58 -2.29 17.88
N ILE A 352 -15.14 -3.38 17.37
CA ILE A 352 -15.21 -4.70 18.04
C ILE A 352 -13.86 -5.43 18.18
N HIS A 353 -12.80 -4.91 17.58
CA HIS A 353 -11.51 -5.61 17.46
C HIS A 353 -10.61 -5.49 18.70
N TYR A 354 -10.85 -4.52 19.60
CA TYR A 354 -9.96 -4.24 20.73
C TYR A 354 -9.91 -5.37 21.76
N ASP A 355 -11.01 -6.06 22.03
CA ASP A 355 -11.06 -7.12 23.05
C ASP A 355 -10.33 -8.40 22.62
N GLN A 356 -10.38 -8.72 21.32
CA GLN A 356 -9.86 -9.97 20.76
C GLN A 356 -9.16 -9.72 19.42
N PRO A 357 -8.05 -8.97 19.38
CA PRO A 357 -7.42 -8.52 18.15
C PRO A 357 -6.94 -9.69 17.27
N HIS A 358 -6.39 -10.74 17.88
CA HIS A 358 -5.92 -11.92 17.15
C HIS A 358 -7.07 -12.68 16.47
N LEU A 359 -8.20 -12.84 17.17
CA LEU A 359 -9.38 -13.50 16.62
C LEU A 359 -9.96 -12.67 15.45
N TRP A 360 -10.10 -11.36 15.63
CA TRP A 360 -10.60 -10.47 14.59
C TRP A 360 -9.69 -10.41 13.36
N PHE A 361 -8.37 -10.42 13.56
CA PHE A 361 -7.43 -10.53 12.46
C PHE A 361 -7.65 -11.83 11.66
N ILE A 362 -7.76 -12.98 12.34
CA ILE A 362 -8.00 -14.27 11.67
C ILE A 362 -9.34 -14.26 10.92
N ILE A 363 -10.40 -13.74 11.55
CA ILE A 363 -11.74 -13.64 10.93
C ILE A 363 -11.67 -12.78 9.66
N GLN A 364 -11.09 -11.58 9.73
CA GLN A 364 -11.02 -10.69 8.58
C GLN A 364 -10.20 -11.28 7.43
N ILE A 365 -9.06 -11.92 7.72
CA ILE A 365 -8.26 -12.59 6.69
C ILE A 365 -9.00 -13.78 6.09
N ALA A 366 -9.65 -14.62 6.92
CA ALA A 366 -10.42 -15.76 6.43
C ALA A 366 -11.58 -15.32 5.53
N VAL A 367 -12.36 -14.33 5.97
CA VAL A 367 -13.47 -13.75 5.19
C VAL A 367 -12.95 -13.13 3.88
N ALA A 368 -11.85 -12.38 3.93
CA ALA A 368 -11.26 -11.78 2.74
C ALA A 368 -10.80 -12.83 1.73
N ILE A 369 -10.17 -13.93 2.17
CA ILE A 369 -9.75 -15.04 1.32
C ILE A 369 -10.96 -15.73 0.69
N LEU A 370 -11.95 -16.12 1.51
CA LEU A 370 -13.15 -16.81 1.04
C LEU A 370 -13.92 -15.96 0.03
N PHE A 371 -14.12 -14.68 0.34
CA PHE A 371 -14.75 -13.72 -0.57
C PHE A 371 -13.95 -13.59 -1.87
N ALA A 372 -12.63 -13.36 -1.80
CA ALA A 372 -11.81 -13.17 -2.97
C ALA A 372 -11.83 -14.38 -3.90
N LEU A 373 -11.71 -15.59 -3.36
CA LEU A 373 -11.74 -16.83 -4.14
C LEU A 373 -13.12 -17.06 -4.78
N ALA A 374 -14.21 -16.88 -4.02
CA ALA A 374 -15.56 -17.04 -4.51
C ALA A 374 -15.89 -16.01 -5.61
N TRP A 375 -15.59 -14.74 -5.35
CA TRP A 375 -15.86 -13.66 -6.30
C TRP A 375 -15.02 -13.76 -7.56
N GLN A 376 -13.76 -14.17 -7.45
CA GLN A 376 -12.86 -14.29 -8.59
C GLN A 376 -13.36 -15.33 -9.57
N LYS A 377 -13.94 -16.42 -9.07
CA LYS A 377 -14.53 -17.49 -9.90
C LYS A 377 -15.65 -16.97 -10.80
N TRP A 378 -16.43 -15.99 -10.35
CA TRP A 378 -17.66 -15.56 -11.05
C TRP A 378 -17.46 -14.26 -11.82
N MET A 379 -16.74 -13.29 -11.24
CA MET A 379 -16.70 -11.91 -11.71
C MET A 379 -15.28 -11.40 -12.01
N GLY A 380 -14.24 -12.17 -11.62
CA GLY A 380 -12.83 -11.90 -11.91
C GLY A 380 -12.20 -10.77 -11.08
N GLN A 381 -12.61 -9.52 -11.29
CA GLN A 381 -12.12 -8.34 -10.55
C GLN A 381 -13.09 -7.95 -9.43
N GLY A 382 -12.58 -7.36 -8.35
CA GLY A 382 -13.40 -6.91 -7.22
C GLY A 382 -14.47 -5.87 -7.62
N PRO A 383 -15.59 -5.79 -6.87
CA PRO A 383 -16.69 -4.87 -7.14
C PRO A 383 -16.27 -3.41 -7.37
N LEU A 384 -15.52 -2.81 -6.43
CA LEU A 384 -15.11 -1.40 -6.53
C LEU A 384 -14.13 -1.18 -7.69
N GLU A 385 -13.18 -2.10 -7.87
CA GLU A 385 -12.23 -2.08 -8.98
C GLU A 385 -12.95 -2.14 -10.32
N ARG A 386 -13.98 -2.98 -10.44
CA ARG A 386 -14.79 -3.13 -11.64
C ARG A 386 -15.59 -1.86 -11.93
N GLY A 387 -16.17 -1.23 -10.90
CA GLY A 387 -16.86 0.05 -11.00
C GLY A 387 -15.95 1.14 -11.57
N ILE A 388 -14.80 1.38 -10.93
CA ILE A 388 -13.79 2.35 -11.39
C ILE A 388 -13.32 2.02 -12.81
N THR A 389 -13.02 0.74 -13.08
CA THR A 389 -12.53 0.31 -14.40
C THR A 389 -13.55 0.60 -15.50
N THR A 390 -14.84 0.44 -15.21
CA THR A 390 -15.93 0.70 -16.15
C THR A 390 -16.00 2.20 -16.49
N VAL A 391 -16.01 3.06 -15.47
CA VAL A 391 -16.03 4.52 -15.65
C VAL A 391 -14.79 4.98 -16.44
N VAL A 392 -13.60 4.55 -16.02
CA VAL A 392 -12.33 4.89 -16.68
C VAL A 392 -12.30 4.41 -18.14
N LYS A 393 -12.78 3.20 -18.44
CA LYS A 393 -12.88 2.71 -19.83
C LYS A 393 -13.84 3.56 -20.66
N GLY A 394 -14.98 3.98 -20.09
CA GLY A 394 -15.93 4.88 -20.74
C GLY A 394 -15.29 6.21 -21.12
N VAL A 395 -14.65 6.89 -20.16
CA VAL A 395 -13.98 8.17 -20.40
C VAL A 395 -12.83 8.03 -21.41
N ARG A 396 -12.01 6.97 -21.32
CA ARG A 396 -10.95 6.70 -22.29
C ARG A 396 -11.49 6.53 -23.70
N ARG A 397 -12.62 5.82 -23.88
CA ARG A 397 -13.28 5.67 -25.18
C ARG A 397 -13.76 7.03 -25.74
N LEU A 398 -14.28 7.92 -24.90
CA LEU A 398 -14.69 9.26 -25.32
C LEU A 398 -13.49 10.11 -25.79
N VAL A 399 -12.38 10.07 -25.04
CA VAL A 399 -11.14 10.75 -25.41
C VAL A 399 -10.64 10.24 -26.76
N MET A 400 -10.67 8.92 -26.98
CA MET A 400 -10.25 8.29 -28.24
C MET A 400 -11.24 8.50 -29.41
N GLY A 401 -12.54 8.48 -29.14
CA GLY A 401 -13.63 8.54 -30.14
C GLY A 401 -13.85 9.91 -30.77
N ARG A 402 -13.50 11.01 -30.09
CA ARG A 402 -13.51 12.38 -30.64
C ARG A 402 -12.58 12.57 -31.86
N SER A 403 -11.76 11.58 -32.23
CA SER A 403 -10.93 11.61 -33.45
C SER A 403 -11.66 11.14 -34.71
N ARG A 404 -12.55 10.13 -34.60
CA ARG A 404 -13.25 9.59 -35.77
C ARG A 404 -14.23 10.61 -36.37
N ARG A 405 -14.92 11.39 -35.52
CA ARG A 405 -15.79 12.47 -35.99
C ARG A 405 -15.03 13.64 -36.62
N ARG A 406 -13.82 13.97 -36.14
CA ARG A 406 -13.03 15.09 -36.69
C ARG A 406 -12.33 14.71 -38.01
N ALA A 407 -11.90 13.46 -38.17
CA ALA A 407 -11.39 12.94 -39.45
C ALA A 407 -12.51 12.87 -40.51
N GLY A 408 -13.70 12.36 -40.16
CA GLY A 408 -14.84 12.31 -41.08
C GLY A 408 -15.41 13.69 -41.50
N LEU A 409 -15.16 14.74 -40.73
CA LEU A 409 -15.53 16.13 -41.09
C LEU A 409 -14.52 16.79 -42.03
N VAL A 410 -13.24 16.36 -42.01
CA VAL A 410 -12.22 16.84 -42.95
C VAL A 410 -12.37 16.14 -44.31
N ASP A 411 -12.76 14.87 -44.33
CA ASP A 411 -13.04 14.14 -45.57
C ASP A 411 -14.38 14.57 -46.23
N ALA A 412 -15.37 15.00 -45.43
CA ALA A 412 -16.67 15.47 -45.94
C ALA A 412 -16.64 16.88 -46.57
N HIS A 413 -15.50 17.57 -46.59
CA HIS A 413 -15.31 18.85 -47.27
C HIS A 413 -14.26 18.78 -48.40
N GLY A 414 -13.78 17.57 -48.77
CA GLY A 414 -12.75 17.37 -49.79
C GLY A 414 -13.16 16.59 -51.05
N GLY A 415 -14.40 16.09 -51.15
CA GLY A 415 -14.82 15.23 -52.27
C GLY A 415 -16.00 15.80 -53.05
N SER A 416 -15.72 16.48 -54.16
CA SER A 416 -16.72 16.80 -55.20
C SER A 416 -17.04 15.52 -56.01
N PRO A 417 -18.30 15.27 -56.41
CA PRO A 417 -18.65 14.07 -57.18
C PRO A 417 -18.37 14.29 -58.67
N GLY A 418 -17.53 13.44 -59.26
CA GLY A 418 -17.24 13.43 -60.70
C GLY A 418 -16.76 12.07 -61.18
N ASP A 419 -17.60 11.49 -62.05
CA ASP A 419 -17.37 10.45 -63.05
C ASP A 419 -17.34 8.94 -62.77
N ALA A 420 -17.99 8.28 -63.73
CA ALA A 420 -18.37 6.88 -63.88
C ALA A 420 -17.20 5.92 -64.18
N GLY A 421 -17.47 4.62 -63.98
CA GLY A 421 -16.90 3.58 -64.84
C GLY A 421 -16.55 2.23 -64.20
N GLY A 422 -17.35 1.20 -64.48
CA GLY A 422 -16.81 -0.09 -64.94
C GLY A 422 -16.57 -1.25 -63.96
N ALA A 423 -17.27 -2.35 -64.27
CA ALA A 423 -16.78 -3.74 -64.29
C ALA A 423 -16.82 -4.64 -63.01
N ARG A 424 -17.79 -5.57 -63.05
CA ARG A 424 -17.76 -7.04 -62.86
C ARG A 424 -16.65 -7.71 -62.02
N GLY A 425 -17.07 -8.71 -61.22
CA GLY A 425 -16.23 -9.85 -60.82
C GLY A 425 -16.84 -10.72 -59.71
N ASP A 426 -17.34 -11.90 -60.10
CA ASP A 426 -17.89 -12.98 -59.26
C ASP A 426 -16.91 -13.57 -58.23
N SER A 427 -17.44 -14.15 -57.14
CA SER A 427 -17.43 -15.61 -56.89
C SER A 427 -17.65 -15.98 -55.42
N ALA A 428 -18.43 -17.05 -55.24
CA ALA A 428 -18.85 -17.65 -53.98
C ALA A 428 -17.95 -18.84 -53.57
N HIS A 429 -17.96 -19.24 -52.29
CA HIS A 429 -18.11 -20.67 -51.91
C HIS A 429 -18.34 -20.94 -50.41
N ALA A 430 -19.35 -21.78 -50.16
CA ALA A 430 -19.84 -22.31 -48.89
C ALA A 430 -19.38 -23.77 -48.59
N GLY A 431 -19.72 -24.27 -47.38
CA GLY A 431 -19.76 -25.70 -46.99
C GLY A 431 -18.70 -26.10 -45.93
N ARG A 432 -18.91 -26.65 -44.71
CA ARG A 432 -19.99 -27.32 -43.91
C ARG A 432 -19.79 -28.85 -43.76
N GLY A 433 -19.84 -29.37 -42.51
CA GLY A 433 -20.06 -30.78 -42.09
C GLY A 433 -19.21 -31.20 -40.88
N ASP A 434 -19.74 -31.37 -39.66
CA ASP A 434 -20.47 -32.53 -39.04
C ASP A 434 -19.55 -33.75 -38.77
N ALA A 435 -19.64 -34.57 -37.72
CA ALA A 435 -20.47 -34.77 -36.52
C ALA A 435 -19.65 -35.71 -35.58
N THR A 436 -19.86 -35.82 -34.26
CA THR A 436 -20.71 -36.78 -33.49
C THR A 436 -20.06 -36.80 -32.08
N GLY A 437 -20.66 -37.14 -30.94
CA GLY A 437 -21.94 -37.67 -30.51
C GLY A 437 -21.88 -37.87 -28.97
N ASP A 438 -23.03 -38.13 -28.38
CA ASP A 438 -23.27 -38.78 -27.08
C ASP A 438 -23.27 -37.98 -25.75
N ALA A 439 -24.50 -37.78 -25.25
CA ALA A 439 -24.91 -37.72 -23.84
C ALA A 439 -25.42 -39.14 -23.43
N PRO A 440 -25.93 -39.45 -22.21
CA PRO A 440 -26.32 -38.59 -21.07
C PRO A 440 -25.97 -39.16 -19.67
N TYR A 441 -26.33 -38.46 -18.57
CA TYR A 441 -27.02 -38.98 -17.36
C TYR A 441 -26.82 -38.08 -16.11
N ARG A 442 -27.91 -37.87 -15.35
CA ARG A 442 -28.07 -37.22 -14.02
C ARG A 442 -28.94 -38.16 -13.17
N PRO A 443 -28.79 -38.26 -11.82
CA PRO A 443 -29.71 -37.55 -10.89
C PRO A 443 -29.06 -37.15 -9.52
N ALA A 444 -29.47 -36.05 -8.87
CA ALA A 444 -30.46 -35.86 -7.76
C ALA A 444 -29.95 -36.16 -6.32
N ALA A 445 -29.91 -35.12 -5.46
CA ALA A 445 -30.58 -34.99 -4.13
C ALA A 445 -29.74 -35.59 -2.96
N GLU A 446 -29.68 -35.16 -1.69
CA GLU A 446 -30.62 -34.60 -0.71
C GLU A 446 -29.82 -33.96 0.47
N ASP A 447 -30.33 -32.82 0.99
CA ASP A 447 -30.83 -32.59 2.35
C ASP A 447 -29.99 -32.65 3.68
N VAL A 448 -30.46 -31.82 4.63
CA VAL A 448 -30.45 -31.96 6.12
C VAL A 448 -29.38 -31.28 7.03
N ARG A 449 -29.84 -30.14 7.61
CA ARG A 449 -30.01 -29.76 9.05
C ARG A 449 -28.87 -29.27 10.00
N ARG A 450 -29.21 -28.11 10.62
CA ARG A 450 -29.41 -27.75 12.06
C ARG A 450 -28.29 -27.10 12.91
N GLY A 451 -28.69 -25.95 13.47
CA GLY A 451 -28.62 -25.56 14.89
C GLY A 451 -27.39 -24.73 15.30
N ASP A 452 -27.41 -23.85 16.29
CA ASP A 452 -28.42 -23.21 17.15
C ASP A 452 -27.64 -22.18 18.02
N GLY A 453 -28.31 -21.19 18.64
CA GLY A 453 -27.84 -20.61 19.92
C GLY A 453 -27.08 -19.26 19.98
N ARG A 454 -27.86 -18.17 20.17
CA ARG A 454 -27.84 -17.13 21.25
C ARG A 454 -26.54 -16.41 21.70
N ASP A 455 -26.54 -15.07 21.51
CA ASP A 455 -26.37 -13.89 22.43
C ASP A 455 -25.72 -14.06 23.84
N PRO A 456 -25.27 -13.00 24.58
CA PRO A 456 -25.17 -11.54 24.29
C PRO A 456 -23.93 -10.77 24.87
N GLY A 457 -23.76 -9.49 24.48
CA GLY A 457 -23.56 -8.33 25.41
C GLY A 457 -22.22 -7.99 26.11
N GLY A 458 -21.57 -6.92 25.63
CA GLY A 458 -20.89 -5.83 26.41
C GLY A 458 -19.35 -5.85 26.54
N PRO A 459 -18.66 -4.77 26.96
CA PRO A 459 -18.88 -3.32 26.80
C PRO A 459 -17.65 -2.53 26.23
N SER A 460 -17.91 -1.35 25.68
CA SER A 460 -17.08 -0.12 25.56
C SER A 460 -15.53 -0.19 25.55
N ALA A 461 -14.95 0.08 24.37
CA ALA A 461 -13.51 0.20 24.13
C ALA A 461 -12.91 1.60 24.41
N PRO A 462 -11.60 1.69 24.73
CA PRO A 462 -10.83 2.93 24.73
C PRO A 462 -10.24 3.29 23.34
N ALA A 463 -10.03 4.60 23.15
CA ALA A 463 -9.49 5.32 21.98
C ALA A 463 -8.14 4.81 21.42
N PRO A 464 -7.94 4.77 20.07
CA PRO A 464 -6.73 4.24 19.46
C PRO A 464 -5.68 5.29 19.07
N TRP A 465 -4.76 5.67 19.96
CA TRP A 465 -3.31 5.56 19.71
C TRP A 465 -2.66 5.27 21.04
N ASN A 466 -1.88 4.22 21.02
CA ASN A 466 -1.29 3.58 22.16
C ASN A 466 -0.02 4.41 22.51
N ALA A 467 -0.24 5.62 23.03
CA ALA A 467 0.73 6.32 23.86
C ALA A 467 0.98 5.43 25.08
N ALA A 468 2.23 5.37 25.55
CA ALA A 468 2.51 4.64 26.78
C ALA A 468 1.56 5.17 27.89
N PRO A 469 0.85 4.29 28.62
CA PRO A 469 0.01 4.76 29.70
C PRO A 469 0.89 5.38 30.79
N ASP A 470 0.52 6.57 31.24
CA ASP A 470 0.88 7.03 32.57
C ASP A 470 0.35 6.01 33.58
N GLY A 471 1.27 5.36 34.31
CA GLY A 471 0.92 4.50 35.45
C GLY A 471 1.12 3.00 35.26
N ALA A 472 2.34 2.54 35.00
CA ALA A 472 2.77 1.20 35.44
C ALA A 472 3.35 1.31 36.87
N PRO A 473 3.12 0.30 37.75
CA PRO A 473 3.36 0.44 39.18
C PRO A 473 4.85 0.64 39.47
N THR A 474 5.14 1.57 40.39
CA THR A 474 6.46 1.78 40.99
C THR A 474 6.96 0.44 41.54
N GLN A 475 7.93 -0.16 40.85
CA GLN A 475 8.67 -1.27 41.41
C GLN A 475 9.58 -0.66 42.49
N GLY A 476 9.19 -0.92 43.73
CA GLY A 476 9.76 -0.31 44.92
C GLY A 476 11.25 -0.55 45.09
N ASP A 477 11.82 0.34 45.88
CA ASP A 477 13.18 0.37 46.36
C ASP A 477 13.76 -1.02 46.65
N ALA A 478 14.76 -1.41 45.86
CA ALA A 478 15.70 -2.46 46.23
C ALA A 478 17.00 -1.81 46.70
N ASP A 479 17.04 -1.62 48.01
CA ASP A 479 18.18 -1.33 48.88
C ASP A 479 19.43 -2.17 48.51
N PRO A 480 20.61 -1.55 48.26
CA PRO A 480 21.83 -2.30 47.98
C PRO A 480 22.70 -2.36 49.25
N ALA A 481 22.52 -3.38 50.10
CA ALA A 481 23.61 -3.90 50.94
C ALA A 481 23.10 -4.99 51.89
N ARG A 482 23.45 -6.26 51.64
CA ARG A 482 23.83 -7.22 52.68
C ARG A 482 24.77 -8.27 52.07
N ASP A 483 26.03 -8.21 52.47
CA ASP A 483 26.94 -9.36 52.41
C ASP A 483 27.65 -9.43 53.78
N ASP A 484 27.56 -10.59 54.42
CA ASP A 484 27.90 -10.81 55.83
C ASP A 484 29.36 -11.25 56.02
N GLY A 485 30.15 -10.38 56.68
CA GLY A 485 31.12 -10.68 57.75
C GLY A 485 32.53 -11.25 57.41
N PRO A 486 33.46 -11.36 58.40
CA PRO A 486 33.36 -10.95 59.81
C PRO A 486 34.62 -10.24 60.43
N ALA A 487 34.36 -9.59 61.57
CA ALA A 487 35.22 -9.37 62.76
C ALA A 487 36.51 -8.53 62.71
N ARG A 488 36.55 -7.43 63.51
CA ARG A 488 37.45 -7.20 64.68
C ARG A 488 37.51 -5.73 65.14
N GLY A 489 37.35 -5.51 66.45
CA GLY A 489 37.84 -4.36 67.24
C GLY A 489 37.18 -2.99 66.95
N GLY A 490 36.67 -2.19 67.88
CA GLY A 490 37.14 -1.85 69.22
C GLY A 490 37.25 -0.32 69.31
N HIS A 491 36.80 0.29 70.42
CA HIS A 491 36.91 1.72 70.81
C HIS A 491 35.96 2.73 70.11
N ARG A 492 35.50 3.84 70.72
CA ARG A 492 35.22 4.33 72.09
C ARG A 492 34.83 5.81 71.90
N GLY A 493 33.84 6.31 72.66
CA GLY A 493 33.59 7.74 72.89
C GLY A 493 32.70 8.43 71.84
N GLY A 494 31.74 9.29 72.16
CA GLY A 494 31.45 9.98 73.41
C GLY A 494 31.15 11.46 73.16
N HIS A 495 29.93 11.87 73.49
CA HIS A 495 29.51 13.17 74.04
C HIS A 495 29.27 14.45 73.19
N HIS A 496 28.14 15.07 73.62
CA HIS A 496 27.71 16.49 73.57
C HIS A 496 27.10 17.01 72.25
N GLY A 497 25.94 17.65 72.21
CA GLY A 497 25.11 18.30 73.24
C GLY A 497 24.90 19.78 72.86
N GLY A 498 23.66 20.24 72.73
CA GLY A 498 23.39 21.69 72.55
C GLY A 498 22.03 22.02 71.94
N ALA A 499 21.06 22.31 72.80
CA ALA A 499 19.76 22.86 72.47
C ALA A 499 19.82 24.39 72.28
N HIS A 500 18.97 24.95 71.40
CA HIS A 500 18.38 26.27 71.65
C HIS A 500 17.02 26.44 70.94
N ARG A 501 16.07 26.96 71.71
CA ARG A 501 14.65 27.21 71.42
C ARG A 501 14.40 28.56 70.72
N SER A 502 13.46 28.55 69.75
CA SER A 502 12.29 29.47 69.61
C SER A 502 12.48 30.96 69.24
N PRO A 503 11.41 31.72 68.82
CA PRO A 503 10.24 31.34 68.00
C PRO A 503 9.69 32.45 67.02
N ARG A 504 8.61 32.08 66.30
CA ARG A 504 7.39 32.86 65.91
C ARG A 504 7.35 33.72 64.63
N ARG A 505 6.44 33.33 63.72
CA ARG A 505 5.27 34.03 63.08
C ARG A 505 4.87 33.16 61.86
N ARG A 506 3.64 32.74 61.56
CA ARG A 506 2.26 32.99 62.00
C ARG A 506 1.52 31.67 62.10
#